data_AF-A0A2V6A9W8-F1
#
_entry.id   AF-A0A2V6A9W8-F1
#
_cell.length_a   1.000
_cell.length_b   1.000
_cell.length_c   1.000
_cell.angle_alpha   90.00
_cell.angle_beta   90.00
_cell.angle_gamma   90.00
#
_symmetry.space_group_name_H-M   'P 1'
#
loop_
_entity.id
_entity.type
_entity.pdbx_description
1 polymer ?
#
loop_
_entity_poly.entity_id
_entity_poly.type
_entity_poly.pdbx_seq_one_letter_code
_entity_poly.pdbx_strand_id
1 'polypeptide(L)'
;MTWRGLSHVAGFITFLILCSASVALAEDFKAIDGKEYKNVKVSRVEPDGIVLISKSGIAKVYFTELPTEVQERFHYDAEQAAAYSAEQTASQVALQNQQAELRRKLAEEKNRYWTGQEPAKDQQDKVRAPAAVVPGRGQQVEVISHGAPVDISKHLALGNVTVVDFYADWCGPCKHISPSLEQMARTDPEIALRKIDIVNWKTAVVKQYNIRSIPQVNIYNRGRHLVGTVVGAYIQEVKRYVAQAKTSG
;
A
#
# COMPACT_ATOMS: atom_id res chain seq x y z
N MET A 1 11.33 63.96 8.71
CA MET A 1 9.91 64.26 8.42
C MET A 1 9.10 63.00 8.69
N THR A 2 8.39 63.02 9.81
CA THR A 2 7.48 61.98 10.27
C THR A 2 6.15 62.11 9.54
N TRP A 3 5.65 61.04 8.93
CA TRP A 3 4.24 60.99 8.51
C TRP A 3 3.52 59.82 9.17
N ARG A 4 2.51 60.22 9.96
CA ARG A 4 1.49 59.44 10.66
C ARG A 4 0.74 58.57 9.63
N GLY A 5 0.43 57.31 9.87
CA GLY A 5 -0.55 56.90 10.87
C GLY A 5 -1.96 57.05 10.29
N LEU A 6 -2.48 56.01 9.64
CA LEU A 6 -3.90 55.90 9.33
C LEU A 6 -4.36 54.45 9.58
N SER A 7 -5.04 54.29 10.71
CA SER A 7 -5.75 53.08 11.11
C SER A 7 -7.03 52.97 10.29
N HIS A 8 -7.16 51.94 9.47
CA HIS A 8 -8.44 51.50 8.94
C HIS A 8 -8.75 50.11 9.46
N VAL A 9 -9.69 50.07 10.41
CA VAL A 9 -10.44 48.89 10.83
C VAL A 9 -11.25 48.45 9.61
N ALA A 10 -10.76 47.48 8.84
CA ALA A 10 -11.53 46.82 7.79
C ALA A 10 -12.26 45.63 8.42
N GLY A 11 -13.58 45.77 8.55
CA GLY A 11 -14.44 44.79 9.17
C GLY A 11 -14.30 43.41 8.54
N PHE A 12 -14.25 42.39 9.40
CA PHE A 12 -14.50 41.01 9.02
C PHE A 12 -15.94 40.91 8.51
N ILE A 13 -16.14 41.14 7.22
CA ILE A 13 -17.33 40.67 6.51
C ILE A 13 -17.14 39.16 6.41
N THR A 14 -17.68 38.43 7.38
CA THR A 14 -17.95 37.00 7.23
C THR A 14 -18.87 36.85 6.03
N PHE A 15 -18.29 36.55 4.87
CA PHE A 15 -18.99 35.93 3.76
C PHE A 15 -19.43 34.56 4.28
N LEU A 16 -20.61 34.55 4.91
CA LEU A 16 -21.34 33.33 5.21
C LEU A 16 -21.74 32.79 3.84
N ILE A 17 -20.83 32.02 3.23
CA ILE A 17 -21.15 31.18 2.08
C ILE A 17 -22.22 30.25 2.60
N LEU A 18 -23.47 30.64 2.37
CA LEU A 18 -24.60 29.76 2.47
C LEU A 18 -24.29 28.68 1.43
N CYS A 19 -23.73 27.55 1.87
CA CYS A 19 -23.82 26.31 1.14
C CYS A 19 -25.32 26.02 1.06
N SER A 20 -25.98 26.59 0.06
CA SER A 20 -27.22 26.05 -0.46
C SER A 20 -26.85 24.66 -0.95
N ALA A 21 -26.95 23.68 -0.07
CA ALA A 21 -27.05 22.29 -0.45
C ALA A 21 -28.34 22.21 -1.27
N SER A 22 -28.22 22.47 -2.58
CA SER A 22 -29.25 22.11 -3.53
C SER A 22 -29.52 20.64 -3.28
N VAL A 23 -30.70 20.35 -2.72
CA VAL A 23 -31.14 18.97 -2.54
C VAL A 23 -31.31 18.42 -3.96
N ALA A 24 -30.27 17.80 -4.50
CA ALA A 24 -30.35 17.09 -5.76
C ALA A 24 -31.31 15.91 -5.50
N LEU A 25 -32.55 16.08 -5.97
CA LEU A 25 -33.56 15.04 -5.91
C LEU A 25 -33.09 13.88 -6.77
N ALA A 26 -33.39 12.67 -6.32
CA ALA A 26 -33.13 11.50 -7.14
C ALA A 26 -34.09 11.53 -8.33
N GLU A 27 -33.55 11.38 -9.53
CA GLU A 27 -34.28 11.43 -10.78
C GLU A 27 -33.87 10.28 -11.70
N ASP A 28 -34.60 10.10 -12.80
CA ASP A 28 -34.34 9.06 -13.78
C ASP A 28 -33.70 9.68 -15.03
N PHE A 29 -32.60 9.09 -15.52
CA PHE A 29 -31.99 9.45 -16.79
C PHE A 29 -32.11 8.30 -17.78
N LYS A 30 -32.30 8.63 -19.06
CA LYS A 30 -32.27 7.66 -20.16
C LYS A 30 -31.24 8.10 -21.18
N ALA A 31 -30.26 7.25 -21.44
CA ALA A 31 -29.26 7.44 -22.47
C ALA A 31 -29.87 7.14 -23.85
N ILE A 32 -29.21 7.66 -24.90
CA ILE A 32 -29.64 7.50 -26.30
C ILE A 32 -29.59 6.04 -26.77
N ASP A 33 -28.76 5.20 -26.14
CA ASP A 33 -28.66 3.76 -26.39
C ASP A 33 -29.80 2.95 -25.71
N GLY A 34 -30.69 3.63 -24.99
CA GLY A 34 -31.79 3.03 -24.25
C GLY A 34 -31.45 2.61 -22.81
N LYS A 35 -30.20 2.80 -22.35
CA LYS A 35 -29.80 2.52 -20.97
C LYS A 35 -30.48 3.50 -20.01
N GLU A 36 -31.13 2.96 -18.99
CA GLU A 36 -31.86 3.74 -17.99
C GLU A 36 -31.12 3.75 -16.64
N TYR A 37 -30.99 4.93 -16.06
CA TYR A 37 -30.43 5.18 -14.73
C TYR A 37 -31.57 5.67 -13.84
N LYS A 38 -32.07 4.80 -12.96
CA LYS A 38 -33.26 5.09 -12.13
C LYS A 38 -32.89 5.49 -10.72
N ASN A 39 -33.61 6.45 -10.15
CA ASN A 39 -33.48 6.91 -8.77
C ASN A 39 -32.03 7.29 -8.43
N VAL A 40 -31.41 8.07 -9.32
CA VAL A 40 -30.01 8.49 -9.21
C VAL A 40 -29.92 9.97 -8.88
N LYS A 41 -28.89 10.34 -8.12
CA LYS A 41 -28.58 11.74 -7.80
C LYS A 41 -27.38 12.19 -8.62
N VAL A 42 -27.48 13.35 -9.26
CA VAL A 42 -26.30 14.00 -9.85
C VAL A 42 -25.42 14.51 -8.72
N SER A 43 -24.25 13.90 -8.54
CA SER A 43 -23.24 14.25 -7.54
C SER A 43 -22.42 15.46 -7.96
N ARG A 44 -21.99 15.46 -9.23
CA ARG A 44 -21.26 16.55 -9.86
C ARG A 44 -21.43 16.51 -11.37
N VAL A 45 -21.24 17.65 -12.00
CA VAL A 45 -21.19 17.82 -13.45
C VAL A 45 -19.75 18.10 -13.83
N GLU A 46 -19.21 17.32 -14.75
CA GLU A 46 -17.89 17.50 -15.38
C GLU A 46 -18.11 18.01 -16.82
N PRO A 47 -17.12 18.65 -17.47
CA PRO A 47 -17.30 19.19 -18.82
C PRO A 47 -17.78 18.15 -19.85
N ASP A 48 -17.40 16.87 -19.69
CA ASP A 48 -17.73 15.78 -20.60
C ASP A 48 -18.89 14.88 -20.12
N GLY A 49 -19.46 15.10 -18.94
CA GLY A 49 -20.55 14.26 -18.44
C GLY A 49 -21.02 14.54 -17.02
N ILE A 50 -22.03 13.77 -16.59
CA ILE A 50 -22.57 13.84 -15.24
C ILE A 50 -22.15 12.61 -14.42
N VAL A 51 -21.87 12.83 -13.14
CA VAL A 51 -21.54 11.76 -12.20
C VAL A 51 -22.74 11.49 -11.33
N LEU A 52 -23.28 10.27 -11.48
CA LEU A 52 -24.49 9.80 -10.83
C LEU A 52 -24.15 8.95 -9.61
N ILE A 53 -24.87 9.15 -8.51
CA ILE A 53 -24.85 8.31 -7.32
C ILE A 53 -26.19 7.59 -7.21
N SER A 54 -26.14 6.27 -7.10
CA SER A 54 -27.30 5.41 -6.85
C SER A 54 -27.06 4.54 -5.62
N LYS A 55 -28.03 3.67 -5.29
CA LYS A 55 -27.84 2.62 -4.28
C LYS A 55 -26.79 1.58 -4.67
N SER A 56 -26.52 1.42 -5.97
CA SER A 56 -25.57 0.43 -6.50
C SER A 56 -24.16 0.96 -6.73
N GLY A 57 -23.95 2.28 -6.65
CA GLY A 57 -22.62 2.88 -6.73
C GLY A 57 -22.58 4.21 -7.47
N ILE A 58 -21.37 4.57 -7.92
CA ILE A 58 -21.10 5.80 -8.67
C ILE A 58 -20.93 5.42 -10.15
N ALA A 59 -21.63 6.13 -11.03
CA ALA A 59 -21.50 5.96 -12.48
C ALA A 59 -21.27 7.33 -13.14
N LYS A 60 -20.28 7.42 -14.04
CA LYS A 60 -20.13 8.57 -14.94
C LYS A 60 -20.91 8.27 -16.22
N VAL A 61 -21.71 9.23 -16.68
CA VAL A 61 -22.46 9.17 -17.93
C VAL A 61 -22.04 10.35 -18.78
N TYR A 62 -21.55 10.09 -19.99
CA TYR A 62 -21.04 11.14 -20.87
C TYR A 62 -22.20 11.91 -21.49
N PHE A 63 -22.00 13.22 -21.72
CA PHE A 63 -23.03 14.03 -22.37
C PHE A 63 -23.34 13.56 -23.79
N THR A 64 -22.35 13.00 -24.49
CA THR A 64 -22.52 12.39 -25.82
C THR A 64 -23.43 11.16 -25.83
N GLU A 65 -23.67 10.55 -24.68
CA GLU A 65 -24.58 9.40 -24.51
C GLU A 65 -25.98 9.83 -24.04
N LEU A 66 -26.17 11.12 -23.76
CA LEU A 66 -27.42 11.65 -23.22
C LEU A 66 -28.22 12.39 -24.30
N PRO A 67 -29.57 12.40 -24.22
CA PRO A 67 -30.42 13.17 -25.11
C PRO A 67 -30.08 14.66 -25.10
N THR A 68 -30.33 15.35 -26.22
CA THR A 68 -30.03 16.78 -26.38
C THR A 68 -30.69 17.63 -25.30
N GLU A 69 -31.90 17.28 -24.85
CA GLU A 69 -32.61 18.00 -23.79
C GLU A 69 -31.84 17.96 -22.46
N VAL A 70 -31.15 16.84 -22.18
CA VAL A 70 -30.32 16.69 -20.99
C VAL A 70 -29.00 17.46 -21.16
N GLN A 71 -28.41 17.42 -22.36
CA GLN A 71 -27.20 18.21 -22.66
C GLN A 71 -27.46 19.71 -22.48
N GLU A 72 -28.59 20.22 -23.00
CA GLU A 72 -29.00 21.61 -22.86
C GLU A 72 -29.24 22.00 -21.40
N ARG A 73 -29.92 21.13 -20.62
CA ARG A 73 -30.18 21.35 -19.19
C ARG A 73 -28.90 21.55 -18.37
N PHE A 74 -27.82 20.86 -18.74
CA PHE A 74 -26.53 20.96 -18.04
C PHE A 74 -25.51 21.84 -18.75
N HIS A 75 -25.93 22.59 -19.78
CA HIS A 75 -25.07 23.51 -20.52
C HIS A 75 -23.82 22.83 -21.10
N TYR A 76 -24.01 21.66 -21.70
CA TYR A 76 -22.92 20.93 -22.34
C TYR A 76 -22.26 21.77 -23.45
N ASP A 77 -20.93 21.83 -23.41
CA ASP A 77 -20.08 22.48 -24.41
C ASP A 77 -19.10 21.44 -24.97
N ALA A 78 -19.22 21.16 -26.27
CA ALA A 78 -18.45 20.10 -26.92
C ALA A 78 -16.94 20.41 -26.99
N GLU A 79 -16.55 21.68 -27.08
CA GLU A 79 -15.14 22.08 -27.16
C GLU A 79 -14.47 21.92 -25.78
N GLN A 80 -15.14 22.38 -24.71
CA GLN A 80 -14.67 22.20 -23.34
C GLN A 80 -14.62 20.72 -22.94
N ALA A 81 -15.61 19.93 -23.36
CA ALA A 81 -15.62 18.48 -23.15
C ALA A 81 -14.46 17.78 -23.86
N ALA A 82 -14.17 18.15 -25.10
CA ALA A 82 -13.04 17.61 -25.86
C ALA A 82 -11.70 17.98 -25.20
N ALA A 83 -11.53 19.24 -24.78
CA ALA A 83 -10.34 19.69 -24.07
C ALA A 83 -10.14 18.94 -22.74
N TYR A 84 -11.20 18.83 -21.93
CA TYR A 84 -11.17 18.13 -20.65
C TYR A 84 -10.82 16.64 -20.83
N SER A 85 -11.48 15.95 -21.76
CA SER A 85 -11.21 14.52 -22.01
C SER A 85 -9.80 14.28 -22.57
N ALA A 86 -9.28 15.18 -23.40
CA ALA A 86 -7.90 15.13 -23.87
C ALA A 86 -6.90 15.33 -22.72
N GLU A 87 -7.14 16.28 -21.81
CA GLU A 87 -6.31 16.51 -20.63
C GLU A 87 -6.33 15.30 -19.66
N GLN A 88 -7.51 14.72 -19.41
CA GLN A 88 -7.64 13.51 -18.58
C GLN A 88 -6.88 12.33 -19.20
N THR A 89 -7.00 12.14 -20.52
CA THR A 89 -6.29 11.09 -21.25
C THR A 89 -4.78 11.31 -21.19
N ALA A 90 -4.31 12.54 -21.42
CA ALA A 90 -2.89 12.89 -21.33
C ALA A 90 -2.35 12.66 -19.91
N SER A 91 -3.11 13.03 -18.88
CA SER A 91 -2.76 12.80 -17.47
C SER A 91 -2.67 11.32 -17.13
N GLN A 92 -3.63 10.51 -17.63
CA GLN A 92 -3.63 9.07 -17.42
C GLN A 92 -2.45 8.40 -18.13
N VAL A 93 -2.15 8.78 -19.37
CA VAL A 93 -0.99 8.29 -20.12
C VAL A 93 0.32 8.68 -19.45
N ALA A 94 0.44 9.93 -18.97
CA ALA A 94 1.61 10.39 -18.24
C ALA A 94 1.85 9.56 -16.96
N LEU A 95 0.79 9.27 -16.19
CA LEU A 95 0.89 8.42 -15.01
C LEU A 95 1.28 6.98 -15.38
N GLN A 96 0.70 6.43 -16.44
CA GLN A 96 1.05 5.08 -16.92
C GLN A 96 2.51 5.01 -17.36
N ASN A 97 3.00 6.01 -18.09
CA ASN A 97 4.40 6.10 -18.50
C ASN A 97 5.33 6.21 -17.29
N GLN A 98 4.99 7.07 -16.31
CA GLN A 98 5.76 7.18 -15.07
C GLN A 98 5.81 5.84 -14.31
N GLN A 99 4.68 5.13 -14.22
CA GLN A 99 4.63 3.80 -13.61
C GLN A 99 5.46 2.76 -14.38
N ALA A 100 5.42 2.79 -15.72
CA ALA A 100 6.19 1.90 -16.58
C ALA A 100 7.70 2.15 -16.43
N GLU A 101 8.13 3.41 -16.38
CA GLU A 101 9.51 3.79 -16.13
C GLU A 101 9.99 3.34 -14.75
N LEU A 102 9.19 3.56 -13.71
CA LEU A 102 9.51 3.09 -12.36
C LEU A 102 9.64 1.56 -12.34
N ARG A 103 8.73 0.84 -12.99
CA ARG A 103 8.82 -0.62 -13.12
C ARG A 103 10.09 -1.04 -13.86
N ARG A 104 10.47 -0.35 -14.93
CA ARG A 104 11.71 -0.63 -15.67
C ARG A 104 12.93 -0.40 -14.78
N LYS A 105 13.01 0.74 -14.09
CA LYS A 105 14.09 1.05 -13.14
C LYS A 105 14.19 0.03 -12.02
N LEU A 106 13.06 -0.37 -11.42
CA LEU A 106 13.03 -1.41 -10.39
C LEU A 106 13.44 -2.78 -10.94
N ALA A 107 13.07 -3.11 -12.18
CA ALA A 107 13.49 -4.34 -12.83
C ALA A 107 15.00 -4.34 -13.15
N GLU A 108 15.54 -3.21 -13.61
CA GLU A 108 16.98 -3.01 -13.82
C GLU A 108 17.75 -3.10 -12.49
N GLU A 109 17.27 -2.43 -11.43
CA GLU A 109 17.85 -2.49 -10.09
C GLU A 109 17.83 -3.91 -9.53
N LYS A 110 16.67 -4.59 -9.62
CA LYS A 110 16.53 -6.00 -9.25
C LYS A 110 17.50 -6.87 -10.06
N ASN A 111 17.63 -6.64 -11.36
CA ASN A 111 18.55 -7.40 -12.21
C ASN A 111 20.00 -7.18 -11.76
N ARG A 112 20.43 -5.94 -11.52
CA ARG A 112 21.78 -5.60 -11.02
C ARG A 112 22.11 -6.27 -9.70
N TYR A 113 21.14 -6.32 -8.79
CA TYR A 113 21.27 -7.05 -7.52
C TYR A 113 21.47 -8.55 -7.73
N TRP A 114 20.71 -9.17 -8.65
CA TRP A 114 20.83 -10.60 -8.95
C TRP A 114 22.07 -10.97 -9.79
N THR A 115 22.62 -10.05 -10.60
CA THR A 115 23.81 -10.27 -11.44
C THR A 115 25.13 -9.82 -10.79
N GLY A 116 25.10 -9.25 -9.57
CA GLY A 116 26.30 -8.84 -8.84
C GLY A 116 27.01 -7.59 -9.39
N GLN A 117 26.33 -6.75 -10.19
CA GLN A 117 26.87 -5.52 -10.78
C GLN A 117 26.48 -4.25 -9.98
N GLU A 118 26.70 -4.28 -8.67
CA GLU A 118 26.49 -3.11 -7.80
C GLU A 118 27.47 -1.96 -8.17
N PRO A 119 27.03 -0.69 -8.13
CA PRO A 119 27.96 0.42 -8.24
C PRO A 119 28.77 0.53 -6.95
N ALA A 120 30.09 0.69 -7.08
CA ALA A 120 30.98 0.94 -5.95
C ALA A 120 30.51 2.16 -5.16
N LYS A 121 30.08 1.94 -3.91
CA LYS A 121 30.04 3.00 -2.90
C LYS A 121 31.28 2.89 -2.03
N ASP A 122 31.84 4.05 -1.74
CA ASP A 122 33.10 4.30 -1.05
C ASP A 122 33.42 3.34 0.11
N GLN A 123 34.72 3.05 0.17
CA GLN A 123 35.45 2.45 1.27
C GLN A 123 35.17 3.15 2.62
N GLN A 124 34.26 2.59 3.41
CA GLN A 124 34.22 2.59 4.88
C GLN A 124 32.97 1.75 5.23
N ASP A 125 33.08 0.42 5.23
CA ASP A 125 33.57 -0.28 6.40
C ASP A 125 34.57 -1.38 6.05
N LYS A 126 35.73 -1.35 6.72
CA LYS A 126 36.69 -2.45 6.74
C LYS A 126 35.97 -3.73 7.19
N VAL A 127 35.67 -4.62 6.26
CA VAL A 127 35.44 -6.04 6.58
C VAL A 127 36.78 -6.59 7.06
N ARG A 128 36.98 -6.52 8.37
CA ARG A 128 37.98 -7.35 9.03
C ARG A 128 37.34 -8.73 9.24
N ALA A 129 37.75 -9.70 8.45
CA ALA A 129 37.68 -11.08 8.90
C ALA A 129 38.74 -11.29 10.01
N PRO A 130 38.59 -12.29 10.91
CA PRO A 130 37.38 -12.93 11.40
C PRO A 130 37.33 -12.92 12.95
N ALA A 131 36.16 -13.09 13.55
CA ALA A 131 36.05 -13.64 14.90
C ALA A 131 35.23 -14.92 14.85
N ALA A 132 35.81 -15.96 15.45
CA ALA A 132 35.36 -17.33 15.58
C ALA A 132 33.87 -17.60 15.35
N VAL A 133 33.60 -18.66 14.58
CA VAL A 133 32.37 -19.44 14.67
C VAL A 133 32.07 -19.69 16.15
N VAL A 134 31.07 -19.00 16.70
CA VAL A 134 30.51 -19.36 18.00
C VAL A 134 29.75 -20.68 17.81
N PRO A 135 30.16 -21.78 18.46
CA PRO A 135 29.43 -23.02 18.40
C PRO A 135 28.22 -22.92 19.32
N GLY A 136 27.03 -22.99 18.73
CA GLY A 136 25.77 -22.92 19.46
C GLY A 136 24.60 -22.47 18.59
N ARG A 137 24.50 -22.97 17.35
CA ARG A 137 23.43 -22.57 16.43
C ARG A 137 22.38 -23.66 16.35
N GLY A 138 21.28 -23.46 17.09
CA GLY A 138 20.01 -24.12 16.80
C GLY A 138 19.58 -23.85 15.35
N GLN A 139 18.64 -24.65 14.83
CA GLN A 139 18.17 -24.58 13.46
C GLN A 139 17.81 -23.13 13.05
N GLN A 140 18.47 -22.62 12.01
CA GLN A 140 18.26 -21.27 11.47
C GLN A 140 16.85 -21.12 10.89
N VAL A 141 16.22 -22.22 10.49
CA VAL A 141 14.82 -22.28 10.07
C VAL A 141 14.14 -23.38 10.88
N GLU A 142 13.06 -23.03 11.58
CA GLU A 142 12.32 -23.97 12.42
C GLU A 142 10.82 -23.69 12.29
N VAL A 143 9.99 -24.73 12.11
CA VAL A 143 8.54 -24.63 12.27
C VAL A 143 8.20 -24.92 13.73
N ILE A 144 7.74 -23.92 14.46
CA ILE A 144 7.58 -23.99 15.93
C ILE A 144 6.14 -24.29 16.37
N SER A 145 5.17 -24.23 15.45
CA SER A 145 3.79 -24.62 15.71
C SER A 145 3.04 -24.99 14.44
N HIS A 146 2.11 -25.93 14.59
CA HIS A 146 1.09 -26.31 13.61
C HIS A 146 -0.30 -26.12 14.25
N GLY A 147 -0.75 -24.86 14.35
CA GLY A 147 -2.05 -24.48 14.90
C GLY A 147 -2.17 -24.50 16.43
N ALA A 148 -1.23 -25.14 17.14
CA ALA A 148 -1.21 -25.18 18.60
C ALA A 148 -0.79 -23.84 19.23
N PRO A 149 -1.21 -23.54 20.48
CA PRO A 149 -0.66 -22.41 21.21
C PRO A 149 0.87 -22.51 21.28
N VAL A 150 1.55 -21.39 21.08
CA VAL A 150 3.02 -21.34 21.12
C VAL A 150 3.47 -20.06 21.77
N ASP A 151 4.45 -20.12 22.65
CA ASP A 151 5.06 -18.94 23.27
C ASP A 151 6.28 -18.51 22.45
N ILE A 152 6.10 -17.54 21.54
CA ILE A 152 7.16 -17.07 20.64
C ILE A 152 8.39 -16.60 21.43
N SER A 153 8.23 -16.07 22.64
CA SER A 153 9.34 -15.53 23.44
C SER A 153 10.42 -16.57 23.75
N LYS A 154 10.04 -17.85 23.81
CA LYS A 154 10.94 -19.00 24.01
C LYS A 154 11.71 -19.40 22.75
N HIS A 155 11.24 -18.96 21.58
CA HIS A 155 11.83 -19.28 20.29
C HIS A 155 12.61 -18.11 19.67
N LEU A 156 12.64 -16.94 20.33
CA LEU A 156 13.47 -15.81 19.93
C LEU A 156 14.95 -16.14 20.17
N ALA A 157 15.73 -16.15 19.09
CA ALA A 157 17.15 -16.48 19.15
C ALA A 157 17.94 -15.30 19.71
N LEU A 158 18.43 -15.44 20.95
CA LEU A 158 19.24 -14.42 21.60
C LEU A 158 20.52 -14.14 20.79
N GLY A 159 20.83 -12.86 20.56
CA GLY A 159 21.98 -12.44 19.76
C GLY A 159 21.73 -12.45 18.24
N ASN A 160 20.58 -12.95 17.79
CA ASN A 160 20.17 -12.95 16.38
C ASN A 160 18.90 -12.11 16.19
N VAL A 161 18.72 -11.60 14.97
CA VAL A 161 17.41 -11.09 14.54
C VAL A 161 16.49 -12.28 14.34
N THR A 162 15.32 -12.27 14.98
CA THR A 162 14.33 -13.34 14.78
C THR A 162 13.21 -12.85 13.86
N VAL A 163 12.99 -13.57 12.77
CA VAL A 163 11.89 -13.37 11.83
C VAL A 163 10.86 -14.46 12.08
N VAL A 164 9.61 -14.08 12.38
CA VAL A 164 8.51 -15.00 12.62
C VAL A 164 7.51 -14.93 11.47
N ASP A 165 7.38 -16.01 10.69
CA ASP A 165 6.47 -16.16 9.55
C ASP A 165 5.21 -16.92 9.97
N PHE A 166 4.08 -16.23 10.08
CA PHE A 166 2.76 -16.83 10.23
C PHE A 166 2.21 -17.15 8.83
N TYR A 167 2.08 -18.44 8.52
CA TYR A 167 1.75 -18.93 7.18
C TYR A 167 0.74 -20.09 7.24
N ALA A 168 0.35 -20.59 6.06
CA ALA A 168 -0.32 -21.88 5.90
C ALA A 168 0.00 -22.49 4.52
N ASP A 169 -0.06 -23.81 4.39
CA ASP A 169 0.27 -24.49 3.12
C ASP A 169 -0.73 -24.20 1.98
N TRP A 170 -1.97 -23.86 2.32
CA TRP A 170 -3.01 -23.48 1.36
C TRP A 170 -2.94 -22.00 0.95
N CYS A 171 -2.08 -21.19 1.58
CA CYS A 171 -1.97 -19.76 1.33
C CYS A 171 -1.13 -19.47 0.08
N GLY A 172 -1.77 -18.98 -0.99
CA GLY A 172 -1.10 -18.58 -2.23
C GLY A 172 0.01 -17.54 -2.03
N PRO A 173 -0.26 -16.37 -1.41
CA PRO A 173 0.77 -15.35 -1.14
C PRO A 173 1.93 -15.84 -0.28
N CYS A 174 1.68 -16.77 0.66
CA CYS A 174 2.72 -17.35 1.51
C CYS A 174 3.75 -18.12 0.68
N LYS A 175 3.30 -18.86 -0.34
CA LYS A 175 4.19 -19.57 -1.28
C LYS A 175 5.14 -18.66 -2.03
N HIS A 176 4.82 -17.36 -2.17
CA HIS A 176 5.71 -16.38 -2.79
C HIS A 176 6.77 -15.82 -1.82
N ILE A 177 6.42 -15.57 -0.56
CA ILE A 177 7.34 -14.92 0.39
C ILE A 177 8.17 -15.92 1.21
N SER A 178 7.61 -17.05 1.64
CA SER A 178 8.31 -17.99 2.54
C SER A 178 9.65 -18.49 1.98
N PRO A 179 9.81 -18.81 0.67
CA PRO A 179 11.11 -19.18 0.12
C PRO A 179 12.16 -18.06 0.25
N SER A 180 11.75 -16.80 0.15
CA SER A 180 12.65 -15.65 0.32
C SER A 180 13.08 -15.48 1.78
N LEU A 181 12.18 -15.72 2.74
CA LEU A 181 12.49 -15.69 4.17
C LEU A 181 13.46 -16.83 4.54
N GLU A 182 13.20 -18.03 4.01
CA GLU A 182 14.10 -19.19 4.21
C GLU A 182 15.48 -18.93 3.61
N GLN A 183 15.53 -18.36 2.40
CA GLN A 183 16.79 -17.99 1.77
C GLN A 183 17.55 -16.98 2.62
N MET A 184 16.88 -15.94 3.15
CA MET A 184 17.51 -14.96 4.04
C MET A 184 18.16 -15.62 5.25
N ALA A 185 17.44 -16.49 5.97
CA ALA A 185 17.97 -17.20 7.14
C ALA A 185 19.06 -18.23 6.77
N ARG A 186 19.06 -18.78 5.55
CA ARG A 186 20.15 -19.67 5.09
C ARG A 186 21.42 -18.88 4.75
N THR A 187 21.29 -17.69 4.18
CA THR A 187 22.44 -16.88 3.74
C THR A 187 23.02 -15.97 4.81
N ASP A 188 22.23 -15.60 5.80
CA ASP A 188 22.59 -14.63 6.83
C ASP A 188 22.56 -15.30 8.21
N PRO A 189 23.73 -15.63 8.79
CA PRO A 189 23.80 -16.40 10.04
C PRO A 189 23.25 -15.64 11.26
N GLU A 190 23.04 -14.32 11.14
CA GLU A 190 22.46 -13.47 12.17
C GLU A 190 20.93 -13.51 12.16
N ILE A 191 20.29 -14.21 11.21
CA ILE A 191 18.84 -14.29 11.09
C ILE A 191 18.35 -15.68 11.52
N ALA A 192 17.48 -15.73 12.51
CA ALA A 192 16.72 -16.93 12.85
C ALA A 192 15.30 -16.81 12.29
N LEU A 193 14.88 -17.74 11.43
CA LEU A 193 13.51 -17.86 10.96
C LEU A 193 12.74 -18.86 11.83
N ARG A 194 11.58 -18.41 12.31
CA ARG A 194 10.58 -19.23 13.00
C ARG A 194 9.30 -19.20 12.19
N LYS A 195 8.79 -20.35 11.83
CA LYS A 195 7.56 -20.49 11.05
C LYS A 195 6.46 -21.00 11.96
N ILE A 196 5.28 -20.40 11.85
CA ILE A 196 4.08 -20.81 12.56
C ILE A 196 3.04 -21.13 11.49
N ASP A 197 2.78 -22.41 11.28
CA ASP A 197 1.68 -22.84 10.44
C ASP A 197 0.38 -22.66 11.21
N ILE A 198 -0.52 -21.82 10.69
CA ILE A 198 -1.83 -21.63 11.32
C ILE A 198 -2.76 -22.82 11.06
N VAL A 199 -2.45 -23.70 10.10
CA VAL A 199 -3.24 -24.84 9.61
C VAL A 199 -4.60 -24.44 9.01
N ASN A 200 -5.43 -23.71 9.76
CA ASN A 200 -6.68 -23.11 9.33
C ASN A 200 -7.08 -21.95 10.28
N TRP A 201 -8.10 -21.17 9.92
CA TRP A 201 -8.53 -19.99 10.69
C TRP A 201 -9.13 -20.28 12.09
N LYS A 202 -9.40 -21.54 12.45
CA LYS A 202 -10.04 -21.90 13.73
C LYS A 202 -9.03 -22.28 14.82
N THR A 203 -7.74 -22.33 14.50
CA THR A 203 -6.72 -22.83 15.42
C THR A 203 -6.42 -21.89 16.58
N ALA A 204 -5.78 -22.42 17.63
CA ALA A 204 -5.52 -21.66 18.84
C ALA A 204 -4.51 -20.54 18.61
N VAL A 205 -3.50 -20.77 17.75
CA VAL A 205 -2.48 -19.77 17.44
C VAL A 205 -3.05 -18.53 16.73
N VAL A 206 -4.08 -18.71 15.89
CA VAL A 206 -4.80 -17.61 15.23
C VAL A 206 -5.45 -16.70 16.26
N LYS A 207 -6.12 -17.29 17.26
CA LYS A 207 -6.74 -16.54 18.36
C LYS A 207 -5.70 -15.88 19.25
N GLN A 208 -4.67 -16.63 19.63
CA GLN A 208 -3.62 -16.18 20.56
C GLN A 208 -2.90 -14.91 20.05
N TYR A 209 -2.59 -14.86 18.75
CA TYR A 209 -1.86 -13.74 18.15
C TYR A 209 -2.75 -12.79 17.35
N ASN A 210 -4.09 -12.96 17.41
CA ASN A 210 -5.07 -12.18 16.65
C ASN A 210 -4.70 -12.07 15.15
N ILE A 211 -4.36 -13.21 14.54
CA ILE A 211 -3.97 -13.28 13.13
C ILE A 211 -5.21 -13.09 12.26
N ARG A 212 -5.26 -12.00 11.50
CA ARG A 212 -6.41 -11.65 10.62
C ARG A 212 -6.13 -11.83 9.13
N SER A 213 -4.86 -11.96 8.76
CA SER A 213 -4.40 -12.14 7.40
C SER A 213 -3.07 -12.89 7.43
N ILE A 214 -2.81 -13.70 6.41
CA ILE A 214 -1.52 -14.36 6.19
C ILE A 214 -1.05 -14.10 4.75
N PRO A 215 0.27 -13.98 4.52
CA PRO A 215 1.35 -14.06 5.51
C PRO A 215 1.37 -12.84 6.44
N GLN A 216 1.70 -13.07 7.71
CA GLN A 216 2.09 -12.01 8.64
C GLN A 216 3.50 -12.31 9.13
N VAL A 217 4.40 -11.34 9.03
CA VAL A 217 5.81 -11.49 9.41
C VAL A 217 6.14 -10.53 10.53
N ASN A 218 6.53 -11.04 11.69
CA ASN A 218 7.01 -10.23 12.82
C ASN A 218 8.54 -10.28 12.88
N ILE A 219 9.18 -9.13 13.09
CA ILE A 219 10.65 -9.00 13.14
C ILE A 219 11.06 -8.54 14.54
N TYR A 220 11.92 -9.31 15.18
CA TYR A 220 12.48 -9.02 16.50
C TYR A 220 13.98 -8.75 16.42
N ASN A 221 14.48 -7.78 17.17
CA ASN A 221 15.92 -7.50 17.27
C ASN A 221 16.65 -8.51 18.16
N ARG A 222 17.98 -8.37 18.24
CA ARG A 222 18.86 -9.23 19.06
C ARG A 222 18.50 -9.22 20.55
N GLY A 223 17.89 -8.12 21.02
CA GLY A 223 17.38 -7.92 22.37
C GLY A 223 15.96 -8.48 22.60
N ARG A 224 15.37 -9.20 21.64
CA ARG A 224 14.03 -9.79 21.69
C ARG A 224 12.86 -8.78 21.70
N HIS A 225 13.11 -7.55 21.27
CA HIS A 225 12.06 -6.54 21.10
C HIS A 225 11.49 -6.59 19.68
N LEU A 226 10.17 -6.46 19.56
CA LEU A 226 9.49 -6.35 18.27
C LEU A 226 9.87 -5.01 17.61
N VAL A 227 10.42 -5.08 16.40
CA VAL A 227 10.84 -3.92 15.60
C VAL A 227 9.76 -3.56 14.57
N GLY A 228 9.06 -4.56 14.05
CA GLY A 228 7.99 -4.32 13.08
C GLY A 228 7.20 -5.58 12.73
N THR A 229 6.01 -5.34 12.17
CA THR A 229 5.12 -6.37 11.62
C THR A 229 4.77 -6.00 10.19
N VAL A 230 4.87 -6.96 9.29
CA VAL A 230 4.48 -6.85 7.89
C VAL A 230 3.31 -7.79 7.64
N VAL A 231 2.20 -7.28 7.12
CA VAL A 231 1.03 -8.07 6.74
C VAL A 231 0.96 -8.09 5.21
N GLY A 232 1.01 -9.28 4.61
CA GLY A 232 1.08 -9.48 3.16
C GLY A 232 2.49 -9.84 2.66
N ALA A 233 2.58 -10.18 1.38
CA ALA A 233 3.79 -10.73 0.76
C ALA A 233 4.80 -9.64 0.32
N TYR A 234 5.19 -8.74 1.23
CA TYR A 234 6.07 -7.59 0.95
C TYR A 234 7.51 -7.80 1.42
N ILE A 235 8.29 -8.61 0.69
CA ILE A 235 9.65 -9.00 1.09
C ILE A 235 10.61 -7.80 1.33
N GLN A 236 10.45 -6.71 0.57
CA GLN A 236 11.32 -5.53 0.73
C GLN A 236 11.08 -4.82 2.07
N GLU A 237 9.84 -4.82 2.56
CA GLU A 237 9.53 -4.26 3.86
C GLU A 237 10.08 -5.13 5.00
N VAL A 238 10.02 -6.46 4.84
CA VAL A 238 10.68 -7.39 5.77
C VAL A 238 12.18 -7.12 5.83
N LYS A 239 12.85 -7.00 4.67
CA LYS A 239 14.28 -6.67 4.60
C LYS A 239 14.60 -5.35 5.29
N ARG A 240 13.76 -4.32 5.12
CA ARG A 240 13.91 -3.02 5.80
C ARG A 240 13.86 -3.18 7.33
N TYR A 241 12.86 -3.90 7.85
CA TYR A 241 12.78 -4.14 9.30
C TYR A 241 13.91 -5.01 9.82
N VAL A 242 14.38 -6.00 9.05
CA VAL A 242 15.55 -6.81 9.41
C VAL A 242 16.80 -5.94 9.51
N ALA A 243 17.04 -5.05 8.55
CA ALA A 243 18.16 -4.10 8.61
C ALA A 243 18.07 -3.21 9.86
N GLN A 244 16.89 -2.69 10.19
CA GLN A 244 16.65 -1.92 11.42
C GLN A 244 16.84 -2.77 12.70
N ALA A 245 16.42 -4.03 12.67
CA ALA A 245 16.57 -4.96 13.80
C ALA A 245 18.03 -5.31 14.08
N LYS A 246 18.89 -5.28 13.06
CA LYS A 246 20.35 -5.44 13.20
C LYS A 246 21.04 -4.22 13.81
N THR A 247 20.41 -3.06 13.89
CA THR A 247 21.05 -1.84 14.43
C THR A 247 20.46 -1.39 15.77
N SER A 248 19.34 -1.96 16.20
CA SER A 248 18.53 -1.48 17.33
C SER A 248 18.68 -2.28 18.63
N GLY A 249 19.73 -3.10 18.77
CA GLY A 249 19.95 -3.92 19.97
C GLY A 249 21.36 -4.47 20.07
#